data_AF-A0A935WY85-F1
#
_entry.id   AF-A0A935WY85-F1
#
_cell.length_a   1.000
_cell.length_b   1.000
_cell.length_c   1.000
_cell.angle_alpha   90.00
_cell.angle_beta   90.00
_cell.angle_gamma   90.00
#
_symmetry.space_group_name_H-M   'P 1'
#
loop_
_entity.id
_entity.type
_entity.pdbx_description
1 polymer ?
#
loop_
_entity_poly.entity_id
_entity_poly.type
_entity_poly.pdbx_seq_one_letter_code
_entity_poly.pdbx_strand_id
1 'polypeptide(L)'
;MPRTKTPPHLTPHRHRPSAALGLMAAALIPSFAHANPEAQTPPWLAPHESLLVDLKDDASDEDAKEISAIARVSLHLNSIHAADEQFFVGDVEPSELDATIARLRQDPRVENVEPNYVYEALGVPNDPMFDKQWSMKMVGAPAAWARADGRGVIVAVIDTGVAYENYKKFRRVEDLAGTRFVKGYDFVHDTEHANDDHGHGTHVAGTIAQTTNNGVGVAGLAYGATIMPLKVLSKRGAGTAADIADAIRYAADEGAQVINLSLGGGMRSFIMEAAVAYARKKNVVVVCAAGNNARARVEFPAAYKGAFAVSSVGPDRKLAFYSSYGKQLSIAAPGGDKQSGGESGAILQNTILPSEVGATDRYLYFQGTSMATPHVAAAAALVISQGVTSADKVEQILKDTAVDAGPADWDERYGFGILNVDRATEVASSAVGGTSNGALALALLLGVLGIRRLPSRALRGWGITATIVGAIATSCGFFFLRPLMPIDRSDGVLASLATMPLPSWDFVLLGPTYATTALWASAIPAALLIIGLLRVRALRGLVLGAAIGWAAYLFMAAVEGTQDVRLIPGSAGFLDRAWLIGNAAILVGLARLFVRASFAIREKGSLHGTEP
;
A
#
# COMPACT_ATOMS: atom_id res chain seq x y z
N MET A 1 -45.54 67.93 6.10
CA MET A 1 -45.73 68.38 4.70
C MET A 1 -45.25 67.26 3.78
N PRO A 2 -46.05 66.90 2.76
CA PRO A 2 -45.96 65.60 2.09
C PRO A 2 -45.22 65.70 0.75
N ARG A 3 -44.82 64.57 0.17
CA ARG A 3 -44.99 64.33 -1.27
C ARG A 3 -45.04 62.85 -1.60
N THR A 4 -46.28 62.39 -1.70
CA THR A 4 -46.74 61.26 -2.50
C THR A 4 -46.41 61.49 -3.97
N LYS A 5 -46.20 60.39 -4.72
CA LYS A 5 -46.77 60.12 -6.04
C LYS A 5 -46.50 58.68 -6.47
N THR A 6 -47.54 57.86 -6.45
CA THR A 6 -47.73 56.62 -7.22
C THR A 6 -48.60 56.95 -8.48
N PRO A 7 -48.98 55.98 -9.34
CA PRO A 7 -48.28 55.37 -10.48
C PRO A 7 -49.04 55.65 -11.81
N PRO A 8 -48.91 54.84 -12.88
CA PRO A 8 -49.99 53.86 -13.07
C PRO A 8 -49.59 52.50 -13.68
N HIS A 9 -50.51 51.56 -13.43
CA HIS A 9 -50.64 50.20 -13.92
C HIS A 9 -50.82 50.06 -15.44
N LEU A 10 -50.49 48.87 -15.97
CA LEU A 10 -51.42 48.06 -16.76
C LEU A 10 -51.08 46.56 -16.62
N THR A 11 -52.10 45.79 -16.26
CA THR A 11 -52.17 44.36 -15.94
C THR A 11 -52.64 43.54 -17.17
N PRO A 12 -53.16 42.31 -17.05
CA PRO A 12 -52.45 41.03 -16.94
C PRO A 12 -52.90 40.03 -18.05
N HIS A 13 -52.24 38.90 -18.27
CA HIS A 13 -52.96 37.70 -18.73
C HIS A 13 -52.37 36.40 -18.17
N ARG A 14 -53.29 35.59 -17.64
CA ARG A 14 -53.14 34.27 -17.05
C ARG A 14 -52.77 33.22 -18.11
N HIS A 15 -51.98 32.22 -17.74
CA HIS A 15 -52.35 30.80 -17.78
C HIS A 15 -51.23 29.92 -17.18
N ARG A 16 -51.60 29.05 -16.21
CA ARG A 16 -50.92 27.77 -15.91
C ARG A 16 -51.77 26.65 -16.56
N PRO A 17 -51.38 25.35 -16.53
CA PRO A 17 -50.07 24.68 -16.63
C PRO A 17 -50.05 23.71 -17.85
N SER A 18 -48.95 23.02 -18.22
CA SER A 18 -48.76 21.56 -18.00
C SER A 18 -47.55 21.03 -18.80
N ALA A 19 -46.79 20.11 -18.19
CA ALA A 19 -46.02 18.98 -18.74
C ALA A 19 -45.21 19.10 -20.05
N ALA A 20 -43.90 18.85 -19.97
CA ALA A 20 -43.26 17.69 -20.64
C ALA A 20 -41.75 17.62 -20.31
N LEU A 21 -41.33 16.45 -19.84
CA LEU A 21 -39.97 15.90 -19.89
C LEU A 21 -39.48 15.84 -21.35
N GLY A 22 -38.20 16.09 -21.59
CA GLY A 22 -37.57 15.69 -22.85
C GLY A 22 -36.19 16.28 -23.10
N LEU A 23 -35.16 15.44 -22.96
CA LEU A 23 -33.86 15.46 -23.64
C LEU A 23 -33.09 16.79 -23.76
N MET A 24 -31.93 16.86 -23.10
CA MET A 24 -30.65 17.18 -23.76
C MET A 24 -29.48 16.80 -22.86
N ALA A 25 -28.84 15.68 -23.19
CA ALA A 25 -27.49 15.34 -22.76
C ALA A 25 -26.79 14.69 -23.96
N ALA A 26 -26.18 15.49 -24.81
CA ALA A 26 -25.24 15.05 -25.83
C ALA A 26 -24.38 16.23 -26.27
N ALA A 27 -23.06 16.03 -26.16
CA ALA A 27 -21.96 16.68 -26.88
C ALA A 27 -20.90 17.24 -25.93
N LEU A 28 -19.82 16.47 -25.76
CA LEU A 28 -18.42 16.90 -25.87
C LEU A 28 -17.52 15.68 -25.55
N ILE A 29 -17.24 14.87 -26.57
CA ILE A 29 -16.10 13.96 -26.61
C ILE A 29 -15.25 14.42 -27.80
N PRO A 30 -13.97 14.79 -27.63
CA PRO A 30 -13.09 15.05 -28.76
C PRO A 30 -12.67 13.73 -29.41
N SER A 31 -12.90 13.64 -30.71
CA SER A 31 -12.44 12.56 -31.58
C SER A 31 -10.93 12.44 -31.61
N PHE A 32 -10.42 11.25 -31.29
CA PHE A 32 -9.20 10.71 -31.89
C PHE A 32 -9.49 9.27 -32.31
N ALA A 33 -9.99 9.11 -33.54
CA ALA A 33 -10.05 7.84 -34.24
C ALA A 33 -9.40 8.04 -35.60
N HIS A 34 -8.11 7.71 -35.68
CA HIS A 34 -7.49 7.16 -36.88
C HIS A 34 -6.66 5.97 -36.36
N ALA A 35 -7.32 4.83 -36.17
CA ALA A 35 -6.66 3.58 -35.85
C ALA A 35 -6.05 3.01 -37.12
N ASN A 36 -4.76 2.73 -37.04
CA ASN A 36 -3.94 2.04 -38.03
C ASN A 36 -4.49 0.61 -38.25
N PRO A 37 -4.64 0.08 -39.48
CA PRO A 37 -5.24 -1.24 -39.72
C PRO A 37 -4.36 -2.45 -39.33
N GLU A 38 -3.19 -2.23 -38.74
CA GLU A 38 -2.23 -3.30 -38.38
C GLU A 38 -1.88 -3.31 -36.88
N ALA A 39 -2.88 -3.13 -36.00
CA ALA A 39 -2.67 -3.41 -34.58
C ALA A 39 -2.65 -4.94 -34.36
N GLN A 40 -1.45 -5.51 -34.39
CA GLN A 40 -1.21 -6.88 -33.90
C GLN A 40 -1.70 -6.98 -32.45
N THR A 41 -2.45 -8.03 -32.13
CA THR A 41 -2.86 -8.36 -30.77
C THR A 41 -1.62 -8.40 -29.86
N PRO A 42 -1.66 -7.79 -28.66
CA PRO A 42 -0.54 -7.86 -27.74
C PRO A 42 -0.16 -9.31 -27.43
N PRO A 43 1.13 -9.67 -27.29
CA PRO A 43 1.57 -11.06 -27.13
C PRO A 43 0.91 -11.80 -25.95
N TRP A 44 0.55 -11.09 -24.87
CA TRP A 44 -0.13 -11.64 -23.68
C TRP A 44 -1.66 -11.79 -23.83
N LEU A 45 -2.23 -11.31 -24.93
CA LEU A 45 -3.63 -11.52 -25.34
C LEU A 45 -3.74 -12.57 -26.45
N ALA A 46 -2.61 -13.08 -26.95
CA ALA A 46 -2.61 -14.23 -27.83
C ALA A 46 -2.90 -15.47 -26.98
N PRO A 47 -3.94 -16.26 -27.31
CA PRO A 47 -4.15 -17.54 -26.64
C PRO A 47 -2.92 -18.42 -26.86
N HIS A 48 -2.48 -19.14 -25.82
CA HIS A 48 -1.47 -20.18 -25.98
C HIS A 48 -1.98 -21.21 -27.02
N GLU A 49 -1.09 -21.97 -27.66
CA GLU A 49 -1.42 -23.04 -28.63
C GLU A 49 -2.11 -24.25 -27.95
N SER A 50 -2.94 -24.01 -26.95
CA SER A 50 -3.62 -25.01 -26.15
C SER A 50 -4.93 -24.47 -25.58
N LEU A 51 -5.88 -25.37 -25.34
CA LEU A 51 -7.17 -25.10 -24.72
C LEU A 51 -7.32 -25.91 -23.42
N LEU A 52 -8.16 -25.42 -22.51
CA LEU A 52 -8.55 -26.11 -21.28
C LEU A 52 -9.92 -26.77 -21.51
N VAL A 53 -10.05 -28.04 -21.14
CA VAL A 53 -11.32 -28.78 -21.15
C VAL A 53 -11.61 -29.31 -19.76
N ASP A 54 -12.75 -28.88 -19.23
CA ASP A 54 -13.30 -29.36 -17.98
C ASP A 54 -14.49 -30.28 -18.31
N LEU A 55 -14.36 -31.57 -18.01
CA LEU A 55 -15.45 -32.52 -18.17
C LEU A 55 -16.18 -32.67 -16.85
N LYS A 56 -17.45 -33.10 -16.91
CA LYS A 56 -18.20 -33.39 -15.69
C LYS A 56 -17.52 -34.47 -14.86
N ASP A 57 -17.62 -34.35 -13.53
CA ASP A 57 -17.05 -35.29 -12.55
C ASP A 57 -17.46 -36.77 -12.76
N ASP A 58 -18.59 -37.03 -13.43
CA ASP A 58 -19.07 -38.37 -13.75
C ASP A 58 -18.61 -38.91 -15.13
N ALA A 59 -17.80 -38.14 -15.86
CA ALA A 59 -17.21 -38.55 -17.13
C ALA A 59 -16.18 -39.68 -16.93
N SER A 60 -16.24 -40.68 -17.79
CA SER A 60 -15.31 -41.81 -17.77
C SER A 60 -14.06 -41.55 -18.61
N ASP A 61 -13.00 -42.34 -18.40
CA ASP A 61 -11.81 -42.33 -19.26
C ASP A 61 -12.14 -42.59 -20.75
N GLU A 62 -13.25 -43.28 -21.04
CA GLU A 62 -13.71 -43.52 -22.40
C GLU A 62 -14.40 -42.28 -22.97
N ASP A 63 -15.15 -41.53 -22.15
CA ASP A 63 -15.72 -40.24 -22.52
C ASP A 63 -14.61 -39.24 -22.87
N ALA A 64 -13.52 -39.17 -22.08
CA ALA A 64 -12.39 -38.30 -22.38
C ALA A 64 -11.74 -38.62 -23.74
N LYS A 65 -11.65 -39.90 -24.11
CA LYS A 65 -11.14 -40.32 -25.44
C LYS A 65 -12.11 -39.93 -26.56
N GLU A 66 -13.40 -40.11 -26.35
CA GLU A 66 -14.42 -39.70 -27.32
C GLU A 66 -14.42 -38.18 -27.51
N ILE A 67 -14.31 -37.41 -26.43
CA ILE A 67 -14.20 -35.94 -26.47
C ILE A 67 -12.91 -35.52 -27.19
N SER A 68 -11.78 -36.19 -26.94
CA SER A 68 -10.53 -35.96 -27.67
C SER A 68 -10.68 -36.21 -29.18
N ALA A 69 -11.40 -37.28 -29.57
CA ALA A 69 -11.71 -37.58 -30.96
C ALA A 69 -12.66 -36.54 -31.60
N ILE A 70 -13.67 -36.08 -30.86
CA ILE A 70 -14.61 -35.02 -31.27
C ILE A 70 -13.86 -33.69 -31.45
N ALA A 71 -12.97 -33.34 -30.52
CA ALA A 71 -12.14 -32.15 -30.58
C ALA A 71 -11.16 -32.20 -31.74
N ARG A 72 -10.73 -33.40 -32.16
CA ARG A 72 -9.56 -33.63 -33.01
C ARG A 72 -8.27 -33.08 -32.39
N VAL A 73 -8.21 -33.14 -31.06
CA VAL A 73 -7.12 -32.63 -30.24
C VAL A 73 -6.76 -33.70 -29.22
N SER A 74 -5.47 -33.95 -29.03
CA SER A 74 -5.01 -34.89 -28.00
C SER A 74 -5.21 -34.26 -26.63
N LEU A 75 -6.14 -34.81 -25.84
CA LEU A 75 -6.35 -34.37 -24.46
C LEU A 75 -5.46 -35.17 -23.52
N HIS A 76 -4.80 -34.46 -22.61
CA HIS A 76 -4.04 -35.05 -21.53
C HIS A 76 -4.35 -34.34 -20.21
N LEU A 77 -4.26 -35.06 -19.09
CA LEU A 77 -4.48 -34.46 -17.78
C LEU A 77 -3.45 -33.36 -17.54
N ASN A 78 -3.89 -32.21 -17.01
CA ASN A 78 -3.00 -31.12 -16.65
C ASN A 78 -1.97 -31.55 -15.58
N SER A 79 -2.40 -32.34 -14.61
CA SER A 79 -1.54 -32.86 -13.54
C SER A 79 -2.10 -34.16 -12.95
N ILE A 80 -1.32 -34.81 -12.09
CA ILE A 80 -1.79 -35.99 -11.32
C ILE A 80 -2.99 -35.70 -10.42
N HIS A 81 -3.25 -34.44 -10.08
CA HIS A 81 -4.38 -34.01 -9.26
C HIS A 81 -5.62 -33.64 -10.08
N ALA A 82 -5.47 -33.56 -11.41
CA ALA A 82 -6.57 -33.20 -12.31
C ALA A 82 -7.47 -34.40 -12.65
N ALA A 83 -7.09 -35.61 -12.21
CA ALA A 83 -7.84 -36.84 -12.50
C ALA A 83 -9.20 -36.88 -11.78
N ASP A 84 -9.26 -36.40 -10.53
CA ASP A 84 -10.49 -36.38 -9.74
C ASP A 84 -11.52 -35.38 -10.29
N GLU A 85 -11.03 -34.31 -10.92
CA GLU A 85 -11.83 -33.21 -11.48
C GLU A 85 -12.01 -33.32 -13.01
N GLN A 86 -11.57 -34.43 -13.62
CA GLN A 86 -11.62 -34.65 -15.08
C GLN A 86 -11.17 -33.43 -15.92
N PHE A 87 -10.05 -32.83 -15.51
CA PHE A 87 -9.54 -31.58 -16.09
C PHE A 87 -8.35 -31.82 -17.05
N PHE A 88 -8.53 -31.42 -18.30
CA PHE A 88 -7.63 -31.73 -19.41
C PHE A 88 -7.08 -30.49 -20.11
N VAL A 89 -5.90 -30.65 -20.70
CA VAL A 89 -5.26 -29.71 -21.61
C VAL A 89 -5.16 -30.35 -22.99
N GLY A 90 -5.42 -29.57 -24.03
CA GLY A 90 -5.32 -30.02 -25.41
C GLY A 90 -4.57 -29.01 -26.28
N ASP A 91 -3.54 -29.46 -26.98
CA ASP A 91 -2.78 -28.62 -27.91
C ASP A 91 -3.58 -28.40 -29.20
N VAL A 92 -3.79 -27.14 -29.58
CA VAL A 92 -4.59 -26.76 -30.75
C VAL A 92 -3.92 -25.64 -31.52
N GLU A 93 -3.92 -25.76 -32.83
CA GLU A 93 -3.45 -24.70 -33.72
C GLU A 93 -4.30 -23.44 -33.53
N PRO A 94 -3.68 -22.23 -33.44
CA PRO A 94 -4.42 -20.99 -33.20
C PRO A 94 -5.56 -20.72 -34.18
N SER A 95 -5.44 -21.17 -35.45
CA SER A 95 -6.50 -21.04 -36.46
C SER A 95 -7.72 -21.92 -36.22
N GLU A 96 -7.57 -23.00 -35.44
CA GLU A 96 -8.61 -24.00 -35.17
C GLU A 96 -9.20 -23.86 -33.74
N LEU A 97 -8.62 -23.00 -32.91
CA LEU A 97 -8.99 -22.83 -31.50
C LEU A 97 -10.48 -22.49 -31.32
N ASP A 98 -10.97 -21.42 -31.95
CA ASP A 98 -12.37 -20.99 -31.80
C ASP A 98 -13.37 -22.04 -32.31
N ALA A 99 -13.04 -22.71 -33.43
CA ALA A 99 -13.87 -23.77 -33.99
C ALA A 99 -13.90 -25.03 -33.11
N THR A 100 -12.79 -25.31 -32.42
CA THR A 100 -12.67 -26.45 -31.49
C THR A 100 -13.44 -26.17 -30.20
N ILE A 101 -13.30 -24.96 -29.65
CA ILE A 101 -14.10 -24.51 -28.48
C ILE A 101 -15.59 -24.56 -28.81
N ALA A 102 -16.03 -24.04 -29.96
CA ALA A 102 -17.43 -24.02 -30.36
C ALA A 102 -18.04 -25.43 -30.50
N ARG A 103 -17.23 -26.41 -30.92
CA ARG A 103 -17.62 -27.82 -31.06
C ARG A 103 -17.69 -28.53 -29.72
N LEU A 104 -16.72 -28.30 -28.84
CA LEU A 104 -16.69 -28.87 -27.49
C LEU A 104 -17.83 -28.35 -26.61
N ARG A 105 -18.20 -27.06 -26.72
CA ARG A 105 -19.34 -26.48 -26.00
C ARG A 105 -20.70 -27.12 -26.31
N GLN A 106 -20.82 -27.87 -27.39
CA GLN A 106 -22.06 -28.54 -27.77
C GLN A 106 -22.20 -29.92 -27.14
N ASP A 107 -21.12 -30.50 -26.61
CA ASP A 107 -21.16 -31.83 -26.00
C ASP A 107 -21.65 -31.73 -24.54
N PRO A 108 -22.71 -32.46 -24.15
CA PRO A 108 -23.28 -32.38 -22.81
C PRO A 108 -22.35 -32.90 -21.70
N ARG A 109 -21.23 -33.54 -22.03
CA ARG A 109 -20.21 -34.01 -21.08
C ARG A 109 -19.16 -32.95 -20.75
N VAL A 110 -19.04 -31.91 -21.57
CA VAL A 110 -18.12 -30.78 -21.35
C VAL A 110 -18.81 -29.78 -20.43
N GLU A 111 -18.24 -29.56 -19.25
CA GLU A 111 -18.70 -28.56 -18.30
C GLU A 111 -18.21 -27.16 -18.69
N ASN A 112 -16.93 -27.05 -19.01
CA ASN A 112 -16.35 -25.82 -19.51
C ASN A 112 -15.25 -26.05 -20.55
N VAL A 113 -15.09 -25.08 -21.45
CA VAL A 113 -13.99 -25.06 -22.42
C VAL A 113 -13.62 -23.63 -22.78
N GLU A 114 -12.33 -23.34 -22.67
CA GLU A 114 -11.76 -22.01 -22.88
C GLU A 114 -10.31 -22.07 -23.39
N PRO A 115 -9.81 -20.97 -23.99
CA PRO A 115 -8.39 -20.86 -24.30
C PRO A 115 -7.52 -20.94 -23.05
N ASN A 116 -6.34 -21.55 -23.17
CA ASN A 116 -5.35 -21.51 -22.10
C ASN A 116 -4.61 -20.17 -22.13
N TYR A 117 -4.93 -19.28 -21.19
CA TYR A 117 -4.30 -17.96 -21.11
C TYR A 117 -3.01 -18.01 -20.29
N VAL A 118 -1.98 -17.30 -20.75
CA VAL A 118 -0.74 -17.11 -20.00
C VAL A 118 -0.91 -15.99 -18.99
N TYR A 119 -0.69 -16.30 -17.71
CA TYR A 119 -0.63 -15.30 -16.65
C TYR A 119 0.84 -14.97 -16.33
N GLU A 120 1.17 -13.68 -16.27
CA GLU A 120 2.49 -13.21 -15.86
C GLU A 120 2.50 -12.85 -14.36
N ALA A 121 3.67 -13.00 -13.74
CA ALA A 121 3.87 -12.55 -12.36
C ALA A 121 3.87 -11.00 -12.30
N LEU A 122 2.85 -10.42 -11.66
CA LEU A 122 2.85 -9.00 -11.32
C LEU A 122 3.92 -8.72 -10.25
N GLY A 123 4.76 -7.69 -10.45
CA GLY A 123 5.64 -7.15 -9.39
C GLY A 123 7.14 -7.49 -9.48
N VAL A 124 7.61 -8.07 -10.58
CA VAL A 124 9.05 -8.19 -10.88
C VAL A 124 9.49 -6.98 -11.72
N PRO A 125 10.54 -6.24 -11.33
CA PRO A 125 10.99 -5.08 -12.06
C PRO A 125 11.66 -5.48 -13.38
N ASN A 126 11.63 -4.60 -14.38
CA ASN A 126 12.17 -4.89 -15.72
C ASN A 126 13.71 -4.80 -15.82
N ASP A 127 14.38 -4.68 -14.68
CA ASP A 127 15.82 -4.49 -14.51
C ASP A 127 16.59 -5.80 -14.82
N PRO A 128 17.46 -5.84 -15.84
CA PRO A 128 18.06 -7.09 -16.35
C PRO A 128 18.88 -7.92 -15.36
N MET A 129 19.34 -7.32 -14.24
CA MET A 129 20.10 -8.03 -13.21
C MET A 129 19.30 -8.29 -11.93
N PHE A 130 17.99 -8.00 -11.90
CA PHE A 130 17.15 -8.22 -10.72
C PHE A 130 17.17 -9.67 -10.22
N ASP A 131 17.25 -10.65 -11.14
CA ASP A 131 17.33 -12.05 -10.77
C ASP A 131 18.57 -12.42 -9.95
N LYS A 132 19.62 -11.60 -10.00
CA LYS A 132 20.84 -11.75 -9.20
C LYS A 132 20.70 -11.12 -7.81
N GLN A 133 19.68 -10.31 -7.56
CA GLN A 133 19.43 -9.64 -6.28
C GLN A 133 18.58 -10.52 -5.34
N TRP A 134 19.15 -11.63 -4.90
CA TRP A 134 18.50 -12.55 -3.95
C TRP A 134 17.99 -11.84 -2.68
N SER A 135 18.66 -10.77 -2.25
CA SER A 135 18.30 -10.02 -1.06
C SER A 135 16.93 -9.36 -1.17
N MET A 136 16.56 -8.86 -2.36
CA MET A 136 15.26 -8.25 -2.62
C MET A 136 14.14 -9.29 -2.52
N LYS A 137 14.38 -10.50 -3.05
CA LYS A 137 13.45 -11.62 -2.93
C LYS A 137 13.32 -12.09 -1.47
N MET A 138 14.44 -12.17 -0.73
CA MET A 138 14.43 -12.60 0.67
C MET A 138 13.57 -11.71 1.57
N VAL A 139 13.62 -10.40 1.38
CA VAL A 139 12.86 -9.45 2.22
C VAL A 139 11.41 -9.25 1.75
N GLY A 140 10.98 -9.90 0.67
CA GLY A 140 9.63 -9.76 0.12
C GLY A 140 9.40 -8.47 -0.66
N ALA A 141 10.44 -7.92 -1.30
CA ALA A 141 10.34 -6.64 -2.03
C ALA A 141 9.25 -6.62 -3.13
N PRO A 142 9.09 -7.65 -3.99
CA PRO A 142 8.06 -7.66 -5.03
C PRO A 142 6.63 -7.43 -4.51
N ALA A 143 6.26 -8.09 -3.41
CA ALA A 143 4.96 -7.93 -2.79
C ALA A 143 4.81 -6.56 -2.10
N ALA A 144 5.88 -6.05 -1.48
CA ALA A 144 5.88 -4.72 -0.88
C ALA A 144 5.69 -3.61 -1.91
N TRP A 145 6.28 -3.72 -3.10
CA TRP A 145 6.19 -2.73 -4.17
C TRP A 145 4.78 -2.53 -4.74
N ALA A 146 3.89 -3.52 -4.57
CA ALA A 146 2.49 -3.36 -4.86
C ALA A 146 1.78 -2.35 -3.92
N ARG A 147 2.34 -2.10 -2.72
CA ARG A 147 1.76 -1.22 -1.70
C ARG A 147 2.50 0.11 -1.57
N ALA A 148 3.83 0.09 -1.64
CA ALA A 148 4.66 1.25 -1.41
C ALA A 148 5.99 1.18 -2.14
N ASP A 149 6.54 2.34 -2.51
CA ASP A 149 7.86 2.47 -3.11
C ASP A 149 8.77 3.48 -2.40
N GLY A 150 8.31 4.13 -1.33
CA GLY A 150 9.12 5.06 -0.53
C GLY A 150 8.99 6.52 -0.96
N ARG A 151 8.08 6.83 -1.92
CA ARG A 151 7.78 8.20 -2.34
C ARG A 151 7.51 9.14 -1.17
N GLY A 152 8.08 10.34 -1.25
CA GLY A 152 7.93 11.41 -0.24
C GLY A 152 8.80 11.24 1.01
N VAL A 153 9.68 10.24 1.06
CA VAL A 153 10.60 10.03 2.18
C VAL A 153 12.03 10.38 1.77
N ILE A 154 12.70 11.18 2.59
CA ILE A 154 14.11 11.54 2.48
C ILE A 154 14.92 10.59 3.37
N VAL A 155 15.85 9.87 2.75
CA VAL A 155 16.81 8.98 3.42
C VAL A 155 18.20 9.58 3.32
N ALA A 156 18.78 9.95 4.45
CA ALA A 156 20.16 10.43 4.52
C ALA A 156 21.14 9.26 4.52
N VAL A 157 22.06 9.27 3.55
CA VAL A 157 23.14 8.30 3.43
C VAL A 157 24.41 8.98 3.92
N ILE A 158 24.78 8.70 5.17
CA ILE A 158 25.98 9.23 5.83
C ILE A 158 27.13 8.24 5.61
N ASP A 159 27.96 8.49 4.60
CA ASP A 159 28.94 7.50 4.09
C ASP A 159 30.13 8.17 3.35
N THR A 160 30.70 7.53 2.32
CA THR A 160 31.79 8.04 1.47
C THR A 160 31.35 9.05 0.41
N GLY A 161 30.08 9.46 0.43
CA GLY A 161 29.44 10.24 -0.63
C GLY A 161 28.66 9.34 -1.60
N VAL A 162 28.02 9.94 -2.60
CA VAL A 162 27.26 9.23 -3.64
C VAL A 162 27.68 9.76 -5.01
N ALA A 163 27.78 8.90 -6.01
CA ALA A 163 27.98 9.31 -7.40
C ALA A 163 26.65 9.75 -8.04
N TYR A 164 26.05 10.83 -7.54
CA TYR A 164 24.70 11.28 -7.88
C TYR A 164 24.64 12.43 -8.90
N GLU A 165 25.77 13.07 -9.20
CA GLU A 165 25.83 14.24 -10.08
C GLU A 165 27.07 14.22 -10.99
N ASN A 166 27.02 15.02 -12.06
CA ASN A 166 28.18 15.28 -12.91
C ASN A 166 28.86 16.56 -12.42
N TYR A 167 29.99 16.43 -11.72
CA TYR A 167 30.73 17.56 -11.16
C TYR A 167 32.25 17.37 -11.26
N LYS A 168 32.95 18.29 -11.96
CA LYS A 168 34.40 18.20 -12.21
C LYS A 168 34.78 16.84 -12.80
N LYS A 169 35.53 16.02 -12.05
CA LYS A 169 35.90 14.64 -12.43
C LYS A 169 34.81 13.62 -12.09
N PHE A 170 33.89 13.93 -11.18
CA PHE A 170 32.84 13.02 -10.75
C PHE A 170 31.76 12.90 -11.82
N ARG A 171 31.24 11.69 -11.96
CA ARG A 171 30.17 11.37 -12.90
C ARG A 171 29.06 10.66 -12.13
N ARG A 172 27.81 10.99 -12.49
CA ARG A 172 26.65 10.28 -12.00
C ARG A 172 26.68 8.87 -12.56
N VAL A 173 26.47 7.87 -11.71
CA VAL A 173 26.30 6.50 -12.18
C VAL A 173 25.00 6.36 -12.97
N GLU A 174 25.03 5.55 -14.04
CA GLU A 174 23.94 5.46 -15.01
C GLU A 174 22.64 5.02 -14.34
N ASP A 175 22.73 3.98 -13.51
CA ASP A 175 21.57 3.34 -12.91
C ASP A 175 21.04 4.06 -11.65
N LEU A 176 21.60 5.26 -11.34
CA LEU A 176 20.98 6.23 -10.44
C LEU A 176 20.32 7.40 -11.19
N ALA A 177 20.20 7.37 -12.53
CA ALA A 177 19.68 8.48 -13.33
C ALA A 177 18.25 8.93 -12.97
N GLY A 178 17.38 7.99 -12.57
CA GLY A 178 16.00 8.26 -12.14
C GLY A 178 15.84 8.47 -10.63
N THR A 179 16.85 8.14 -9.83
CA THR A 179 16.85 8.39 -8.38
C THR A 179 16.78 9.88 -8.08
N ARG A 180 15.96 10.25 -7.08
CA ARG A 180 15.85 11.64 -6.62
C ARG A 180 16.88 11.94 -5.55
N PHE A 181 17.48 13.11 -5.63
CA PHE A 181 18.45 13.60 -4.65
C PHE A 181 18.03 14.99 -4.14
N VAL A 182 18.16 15.21 -2.84
CA VAL A 182 18.19 16.57 -2.26
C VAL A 182 19.64 17.06 -2.18
N LYS A 183 19.83 18.32 -1.76
CA LYS A 183 21.16 18.89 -1.55
C LYS A 183 21.96 18.04 -0.56
N GLY A 184 23.16 17.64 -0.97
CA GLY A 184 24.12 16.94 -0.12
C GLY A 184 25.10 17.88 0.56
N TYR A 185 25.97 17.30 1.39
CA TYR A 185 27.10 18.01 1.99
C TYR A 185 28.29 17.06 2.22
N ASP A 186 29.49 17.55 1.95
CA ASP A 186 30.76 16.90 2.20
C ASP A 186 31.42 17.50 3.44
N PHE A 187 31.33 16.81 4.56
CA PHE A 187 31.95 17.19 5.83
C PHE A 187 33.45 16.89 5.87
N VAL A 188 33.98 16.09 4.93
CA VAL A 188 35.42 15.80 4.86
C VAL A 188 36.19 16.97 4.26
N HIS A 189 35.58 17.69 3.32
CA HIS A 189 36.20 18.80 2.60
C HIS A 189 35.45 20.15 2.74
N ASP A 190 34.38 20.19 3.53
CA ASP A 190 33.51 21.34 3.75
C ASP A 190 32.96 21.95 2.45
N THR A 191 32.29 21.11 1.64
CA THR A 191 31.69 21.54 0.37
C THR A 191 30.27 21.05 0.19
N GLU A 192 29.50 21.67 -0.71
CA GLU A 192 28.12 21.27 -1.02
C GLU A 192 28.02 20.03 -1.93
N HIS A 193 29.16 19.44 -2.30
CA HIS A 193 29.26 18.41 -3.33
C HIS A 193 29.71 17.07 -2.71
N ALA A 194 28.75 16.30 -2.18
CA ALA A 194 28.98 15.02 -1.51
C ALA A 194 29.29 13.85 -2.47
N ASN A 195 30.17 14.08 -3.44
CA ASN A 195 30.51 13.12 -4.48
C ASN A 195 31.35 11.97 -3.94
N ASP A 196 31.06 10.75 -4.40
CA ASP A 196 31.78 9.55 -3.99
C ASP A 196 33.13 9.42 -4.70
N ASP A 197 34.17 9.07 -3.95
CA ASP A 197 35.50 8.70 -4.43
C ASP A 197 35.97 7.34 -3.88
N HIS A 198 35.06 6.56 -3.33
CA HIS A 198 35.31 5.22 -2.79
C HIS A 198 34.37 4.15 -3.36
N GLY A 199 33.10 4.47 -3.60
CA GLY A 199 32.08 3.53 -4.10
C GLY A 199 31.28 2.81 -3.01
N HIS A 200 31.60 2.98 -1.73
CA HIS A 200 30.83 2.34 -0.66
C HIS A 200 29.46 3.03 -0.50
N GLY A 201 29.45 4.36 -0.37
CA GLY A 201 28.23 5.14 -0.24
C GLY A 201 27.33 5.07 -1.47
N THR A 202 27.88 5.00 -2.68
CA THR A 202 27.08 4.78 -3.90
C THR A 202 26.38 3.42 -3.89
N HIS A 203 27.07 2.35 -3.47
CA HIS A 203 26.47 0.99 -3.36
C HIS A 203 25.36 0.95 -2.30
N VAL A 204 25.58 1.60 -1.15
CA VAL A 204 24.61 1.75 -0.07
C VAL A 204 23.37 2.54 -0.54
N ALA A 205 23.57 3.68 -1.22
CA ALA A 205 22.49 4.49 -1.77
C ALA A 205 21.68 3.72 -2.83
N GLY A 206 22.34 2.93 -3.66
CA GLY A 206 21.69 2.04 -4.63
C GLY A 206 20.81 0.99 -3.97
N THR A 207 21.31 0.35 -2.91
CA THR A 207 20.51 -0.62 -2.14
C THR A 207 19.21 -0.01 -1.61
N ILE A 208 19.24 1.28 -1.25
CA ILE A 208 18.06 2.02 -0.83
C ILE A 208 17.17 2.39 -2.02
N ALA A 209 17.70 3.11 -3.00
CA ALA A 209 16.90 3.77 -4.03
C ALA A 209 17.56 3.79 -5.42
N GLN A 210 18.17 2.68 -5.85
CA GLN A 210 18.52 2.48 -7.25
C GLN A 210 17.31 2.76 -8.17
N THR A 211 17.57 3.23 -9.39
CA THR A 211 16.50 3.50 -10.35
C THR A 211 15.87 2.18 -10.80
N THR A 212 14.69 1.86 -10.29
CA THR A 212 13.97 0.64 -10.68
C THR A 212 13.03 0.89 -11.86
N ASN A 213 12.80 -0.13 -12.69
CA ASN A 213 11.92 -0.14 -13.87
C ASN A 213 12.41 0.71 -15.06
N ASN A 214 13.73 0.88 -15.21
CA ASN A 214 14.37 1.64 -16.29
C ASN A 214 14.96 0.76 -17.40
N GLY A 215 14.86 -0.57 -17.31
CA GLY A 215 15.48 -1.51 -18.24
C GLY A 215 17.01 -1.59 -18.14
N VAL A 216 17.60 -1.09 -17.05
CA VAL A 216 19.04 -1.07 -16.79
C VAL A 216 19.32 -1.77 -15.47
N GLY A 217 20.47 -2.45 -15.38
CA GLY A 217 21.05 -2.80 -14.09
C GLY A 217 20.15 -3.55 -13.10
N VAL A 218 20.00 -2.94 -11.93
CA VAL A 218 19.50 -3.54 -10.69
C VAL A 218 18.45 -2.64 -10.04
N ALA A 219 17.62 -3.19 -9.16
CA ALA A 219 16.56 -2.46 -8.48
C ALA A 219 16.99 -1.95 -7.08
N GLY A 220 16.33 -0.86 -6.63
CA GLY A 220 16.42 -0.33 -5.28
C GLY A 220 15.20 -0.71 -4.45
N LEU A 221 15.36 -0.97 -3.15
CA LEU A 221 14.26 -1.46 -2.31
C LEU A 221 13.16 -0.40 -2.09
N ALA A 222 13.54 0.85 -1.86
CA ALA A 222 12.66 2.01 -1.79
C ALA A 222 12.99 2.97 -2.94
N TYR A 223 12.82 2.51 -4.19
CA TYR A 223 13.18 3.24 -5.41
C TYR A 223 12.45 4.58 -5.59
N GLY A 224 11.34 4.80 -4.88
CA GLY A 224 10.64 6.07 -4.76
C GLY A 224 11.19 7.00 -3.68
N ALA A 225 12.12 6.59 -2.83
CA ALA A 225 12.71 7.47 -1.84
C ALA A 225 13.58 8.56 -2.49
N THR A 226 13.83 9.62 -1.74
CA THR A 226 14.78 10.69 -2.12
C THR A 226 16.02 10.55 -1.25
N ILE A 227 17.20 10.55 -1.85
CA ILE A 227 18.46 10.38 -1.13
C ILE A 227 19.05 11.75 -0.75
N MET A 228 19.49 11.88 0.50
CA MET A 228 20.33 13.00 0.96
C MET A 228 21.77 12.48 1.11
N PRO A 229 22.68 12.80 0.17
CA PRO A 229 24.05 12.30 0.22
C PRO A 229 24.88 13.14 1.20
N LEU A 230 25.43 12.51 2.23
CA LEU A 230 26.28 13.15 3.24
C LEU A 230 27.62 12.42 3.32
N LYS A 231 28.70 13.07 2.88
CA LYS A 231 30.04 12.50 2.88
C LYS A 231 30.74 12.82 4.20
N VAL A 232 31.00 11.78 4.99
CA VAL A 232 31.75 11.85 6.25
C VAL A 232 32.97 10.91 6.24
N LEU A 233 33.03 9.99 5.27
CA LEU A 233 34.15 9.09 5.05
C LEU A 233 34.98 9.57 3.86
N SER A 234 36.28 9.68 4.06
CA SER A 234 37.25 10.00 3.00
C SER A 234 37.34 8.88 1.95
N LYS A 235 38.11 9.12 0.88
CA LYS A 235 38.44 8.12 -0.16
C LYS A 235 39.05 6.80 0.34
N ARG A 236 39.45 6.74 1.62
CA ARG A 236 39.97 5.52 2.28
C ARG A 236 38.91 4.82 3.14
N GLY A 237 37.66 5.28 3.13
CA GLY A 237 36.59 4.73 3.96
C GLY A 237 36.68 5.11 5.44
N ALA A 238 37.50 6.11 5.79
CA ALA A 238 37.71 6.55 7.17
C ALA A 238 37.18 7.98 7.37
N GLY A 239 36.56 8.22 8.53
CA GLY A 239 36.00 9.51 8.94
C GLY A 239 36.13 9.74 10.44
N THR A 240 35.77 10.95 10.89
CA THR A 240 35.88 11.32 12.30
C THR A 240 34.53 11.29 13.00
N ALA A 241 34.56 11.10 14.33
CA ALA A 241 33.34 11.18 15.13
C ALA A 241 32.70 12.58 15.11
N ALA A 242 33.46 13.64 14.81
CA ALA A 242 32.95 15.00 14.68
C ALA A 242 32.09 15.11 13.42
N ASP A 243 32.63 14.75 12.26
CA ASP A 243 31.93 14.82 10.97
C ASP A 243 30.67 13.96 10.97
N ILE A 244 30.75 12.74 11.54
CA ILE A 244 29.60 11.85 11.67
C ILE A 244 28.52 12.46 12.58
N ALA A 245 28.92 13.01 13.73
CA ALA A 245 27.97 13.59 14.68
C ALA A 245 27.31 14.87 14.13
N ASP A 246 28.01 15.63 13.29
CA ASP A 246 27.49 16.83 12.65
C ASP A 246 26.55 16.46 11.50
N ALA A 247 26.92 15.50 10.66
CA ALA A 247 26.07 14.98 9.59
C ALA A 247 24.74 14.40 10.12
N ILE A 248 24.75 13.72 11.27
CA ILE A 248 23.52 13.22 11.90
C ILE A 248 22.58 14.38 12.28
N ARG A 249 23.14 15.48 12.82
CA ARG A 249 22.34 16.67 13.18
C ARG A 249 21.82 17.37 11.93
N TYR A 250 22.70 17.59 10.96
CA TYR A 250 22.36 18.18 9.67
C TYR A 250 21.23 17.42 8.98
N ALA A 251 21.33 16.09 8.88
CA ALA A 251 20.28 15.26 8.29
C ALA A 251 18.92 15.45 8.98
N ALA A 252 18.92 15.48 10.31
CA ALA A 252 17.70 15.70 11.08
C ALA A 252 17.15 17.14 10.95
N ASP A 253 18.02 18.12 10.74
CA ASP A 253 17.65 19.53 10.54
C ASP A 253 17.09 19.79 9.14
N GLU A 254 17.66 19.14 8.12
CA GLU A 254 17.29 19.25 6.71
C GLU A 254 16.15 18.28 6.30
N GLY A 255 15.45 17.71 7.28
CA GLY A 255 14.19 16.99 7.06
C GLY A 255 14.32 15.53 6.62
N ALA A 256 15.49 14.90 6.79
CA ALA A 256 15.59 13.45 6.61
C ALA A 256 14.70 12.71 7.63
N GLN A 257 13.89 11.77 7.17
CA GLN A 257 13.06 10.93 8.05
C GLN A 257 13.78 9.64 8.46
N VAL A 258 14.76 9.21 7.66
CA VAL A 258 15.61 8.04 7.94
C VAL A 258 17.07 8.42 7.73
N ILE A 259 17.94 8.00 8.66
CA ILE A 259 19.39 8.11 8.54
C ILE A 259 19.97 6.71 8.45
N ASN A 260 20.74 6.44 7.39
CA ASN A 260 21.52 5.23 7.22
C ASN A 260 23.00 5.48 7.56
N LEU A 261 23.51 4.74 8.53
CA LEU A 261 24.92 4.73 8.95
C LEU A 261 25.49 3.33 8.71
N SER A 262 25.95 3.09 7.48
CA SER A 262 26.65 1.87 7.06
C SER A 262 28.13 1.88 7.48
N LEU A 263 28.39 2.42 8.66
CA LEU A 263 29.70 2.63 9.24
C LEU A 263 29.69 2.23 10.71
N GLY A 264 30.87 1.94 11.24
CA GLY A 264 31.00 1.57 12.63
C GLY A 264 32.46 1.46 13.04
N GLY A 265 32.68 1.53 14.34
CA GLY A 265 33.98 1.33 14.95
C GLY A 265 34.28 2.32 16.08
N GLY A 266 35.51 2.25 16.57
CA GLY A 266 36.00 3.14 17.61
C GLY A 266 35.39 2.90 19.00
N MET A 267 35.65 3.86 19.88
CA MET A 267 35.12 3.88 21.25
C MET A 267 33.83 4.70 21.33
N ARG A 268 33.11 4.54 22.44
CA ARG A 268 31.92 5.35 22.74
C ARG A 268 32.29 6.85 22.71
N SER A 269 31.51 7.63 21.98
CA SER A 269 31.61 9.09 21.91
C SER A 269 30.32 9.72 22.42
N PHE A 270 30.41 10.51 23.49
CA PHE A 270 29.26 11.22 24.05
C PHE A 270 28.67 12.25 23.07
N ILE A 271 29.50 12.82 22.18
CA ILE A 271 29.06 13.79 21.17
C ILE A 271 28.19 13.09 20.10
N MET A 272 28.62 11.91 19.66
CA MET A 272 27.90 11.12 18.67
C MET A 272 26.63 10.51 19.27
N GLU A 273 26.67 10.05 20.53
CA GLU A 273 25.49 9.61 21.27
C GLU A 273 24.44 10.72 21.39
N ALA A 274 24.88 11.95 21.71
CA ALA A 274 23.99 13.10 21.75
C ALA A 274 23.42 13.47 20.38
N ALA A 275 24.16 13.23 19.28
CA ALA A 275 23.67 13.44 17.92
C ALA A 275 22.56 12.43 17.56
N VAL A 276 22.76 11.14 17.88
CA VAL A 276 21.72 10.12 17.69
C VAL A 276 20.47 10.46 18.50
N ALA A 277 20.64 10.84 19.77
CA ALA A 277 19.53 11.27 20.61
C ALA A 277 18.82 12.52 20.07
N TYR A 278 19.56 13.44 19.43
CA TYR A 278 19.00 14.63 18.78
C TYR A 278 18.14 14.26 17.57
N ALA A 279 18.63 13.41 16.67
CA ALA A 279 17.86 12.90 15.53
C ALA A 279 16.58 12.19 15.99
N ARG A 280 16.67 11.38 17.05
CA ARG A 280 15.48 10.73 17.65
C ARG A 280 14.47 11.70 18.21
N LYS A 281 14.90 12.79 18.87
CA LYS A 281 13.99 13.86 19.32
C LYS A 281 13.30 14.58 18.16
N LYS A 282 13.93 14.61 16.99
CA LYS A 282 13.33 15.09 15.73
C LYS A 282 12.53 14.02 14.99
N ASN A 283 12.26 12.88 15.62
CA ASN A 283 11.45 11.81 15.08
C ASN A 283 12.04 11.20 13.79
N VAL A 284 13.38 11.07 13.76
CA VAL A 284 14.13 10.44 12.66
C VAL A 284 14.53 9.02 13.05
N VAL A 285 14.33 8.05 12.17
CA VAL A 285 14.80 6.68 12.36
C VAL A 285 16.30 6.61 12.06
N VAL A 286 17.12 6.14 13.00
CA VAL A 286 18.58 6.09 12.85
C VAL A 286 19.04 4.65 12.76
N VAL A 287 19.32 4.17 11.54
CA VAL A 287 19.68 2.77 11.25
C VAL A 287 21.20 2.63 11.15
N CYS A 288 21.77 1.68 11.89
CA CYS A 288 23.23 1.55 12.03
C CYS A 288 23.71 0.10 11.87
N ALA A 289 24.86 -0.07 11.20
CA ALA A 289 25.52 -1.36 11.06
C ALA A 289 26.08 -1.88 12.39
N ALA A 290 25.84 -3.16 12.70
CA ALA A 290 26.29 -3.76 13.97
C ALA A 290 27.80 -3.95 14.09
N GLY A 291 28.52 -4.03 12.96
CA GLY A 291 29.97 -4.25 12.88
C GLY A 291 30.35 -5.56 12.18
N ASN A 292 31.60 -5.66 11.73
CA ASN A 292 32.09 -6.76 10.88
C ASN A 292 33.26 -7.54 11.50
N ASN A 293 33.31 -7.62 12.83
CA ASN A 293 34.43 -8.22 13.56
C ASN A 293 34.14 -9.62 14.14
N ALA A 294 32.97 -10.20 13.84
CA ALA A 294 32.51 -11.50 14.37
C ALA A 294 32.50 -11.57 15.91
N ARG A 295 32.19 -10.45 16.58
CA ARG A 295 32.22 -10.35 18.05
C ARG A 295 30.81 -10.32 18.63
N ALA A 296 30.66 -10.88 19.83
CA ALA A 296 29.48 -10.70 20.69
C ALA A 296 29.41 -9.29 21.31
N ARG A 297 29.66 -8.27 20.48
CA ARG A 297 29.59 -6.85 20.85
C ARG A 297 29.25 -6.02 19.61
N VAL A 298 28.10 -5.35 19.68
CA VAL A 298 27.68 -4.34 18.70
C VAL A 298 28.59 -3.12 18.79
N GLU A 299 28.99 -2.58 17.64
CA GLU A 299 29.87 -1.42 17.53
C GLU A 299 29.12 -0.09 17.61
N PHE A 300 29.84 1.00 17.81
CA PHE A 300 29.25 2.35 17.75
C PHE A 300 29.27 2.85 16.30
N PRO A 301 28.21 3.55 15.83
CA PRO A 301 27.08 4.10 16.61
C PRO A 301 25.92 3.14 16.93
N ALA A 302 25.87 1.93 16.34
CA ALA A 302 24.75 1.00 16.52
C ALA A 302 24.46 0.63 17.99
N ALA A 303 25.46 0.62 18.85
CA ALA A 303 25.30 0.33 20.27
C ALA A 303 24.70 1.48 21.11
N TYR A 304 24.47 2.68 20.54
CA TYR A 304 23.81 3.76 21.26
C TYR A 304 22.32 3.50 21.48
N LYS A 305 21.79 3.97 22.61
CA LYS A 305 20.35 3.99 22.83
C LYS A 305 19.70 4.91 21.79
N GLY A 306 18.70 4.39 21.08
CA GLY A 306 18.01 5.11 20.01
C GLY A 306 18.63 4.91 18.61
N ALA A 307 19.69 4.12 18.49
CA ALA A 307 20.09 3.57 17.20
C ALA A 307 19.36 2.23 16.96
N PHE A 308 18.95 2.00 15.72
CA PHE A 308 18.38 0.75 15.25
C PHE A 308 19.50 -0.12 14.67
N ALA A 309 20.04 -1.02 15.49
CA ALA A 309 21.21 -1.82 15.14
C ALA A 309 20.84 -3.03 14.26
N VAL A 310 21.61 -3.23 13.19
CA VAL A 310 21.34 -4.24 12.16
C VAL A 310 22.51 -5.22 12.01
N SER A 311 22.25 -6.51 12.23
CA SER A 311 23.19 -7.60 11.90
C SER A 311 22.99 -8.12 10.47
N SER A 312 23.95 -8.88 9.96
CA SER A 312 23.96 -9.34 8.57
C SER A 312 23.67 -10.83 8.44
N VAL A 313 22.82 -11.19 7.48
CA VAL A 313 22.62 -12.59 7.04
C VAL A 313 23.05 -12.80 5.59
N GLY A 314 23.43 -14.04 5.29
CA GLY A 314 23.67 -14.54 3.94
C GLY A 314 22.40 -15.07 3.25
N PRO A 315 22.54 -15.58 2.01
CA PRO A 315 21.42 -16.16 1.24
C PRO A 315 20.73 -17.35 1.91
N ASP A 316 21.46 -18.07 2.77
CA ASP A 316 20.97 -19.21 3.56
C ASP A 316 20.23 -18.79 4.83
N ARG A 317 19.98 -17.49 5.01
CA ARG A 317 19.34 -16.87 6.19
C ARG A 317 20.13 -17.06 7.49
N LYS A 318 21.38 -17.52 7.43
CA LYS A 318 22.23 -17.63 8.62
C LYS A 318 22.97 -16.33 8.85
N LEU A 319 23.28 -16.07 10.12
CA LEU A 319 24.18 -14.98 10.51
C LEU A 319 25.49 -15.09 9.74
N ALA A 320 25.85 -14.04 9.01
CA ALA A 320 27.08 -14.01 8.22
C ALA A 320 28.30 -14.15 9.14
N PHE A 321 29.33 -14.88 8.69
CA PHE A 321 30.49 -15.23 9.53
C PHE A 321 31.22 -14.02 10.17
N TYR A 322 31.13 -12.85 9.54
CA TYR A 322 31.77 -11.61 10.00
C TYR A 322 30.86 -10.74 10.88
N SER A 323 29.54 -11.00 10.92
CA SER A 323 28.60 -10.10 11.58
C SER A 323 28.88 -10.04 13.08
N SER A 324 29.07 -8.84 13.61
CA SER A 324 29.00 -8.60 15.04
C SER A 324 27.55 -8.74 15.52
N TYR A 325 27.37 -9.14 16.78
CA TYR A 325 26.08 -9.48 17.36
C TYR A 325 26.04 -9.13 18.86
N GLY A 326 24.87 -9.08 19.48
CA GLY A 326 24.73 -8.78 20.91
C GLY A 326 23.41 -8.11 21.28
N LYS A 327 23.31 -7.68 22.55
CA LYS A 327 22.06 -7.23 23.18
C LYS A 327 21.43 -5.96 22.61
N GLN A 328 22.19 -5.20 21.83
CA GLN A 328 21.72 -3.97 21.20
C GLN A 328 21.06 -4.22 19.85
N LEU A 329 21.14 -5.44 19.29
CA LEU A 329 20.55 -5.75 17.99
C LEU A 329 19.03 -5.55 18.00
N SER A 330 18.56 -4.90 16.94
CA SER A 330 17.13 -4.76 16.66
C SER A 330 16.67 -5.89 15.75
N ILE A 331 17.22 -6.03 14.56
CA ILE A 331 16.89 -7.11 13.61
C ILE A 331 18.14 -7.49 12.80
N ALA A 332 18.04 -8.57 12.04
CA ALA A 332 18.97 -8.91 10.99
C ALA A 332 18.41 -8.56 9.60
N ALA A 333 19.30 -8.29 8.64
CA ALA A 333 18.91 -8.06 7.24
C ALA A 333 19.97 -8.60 6.26
N PRO A 334 19.64 -8.75 4.96
CA PRO A 334 20.59 -9.25 3.97
C PRO A 334 21.80 -8.34 3.82
N GLY A 335 22.96 -8.80 4.28
CA GLY A 335 24.24 -8.13 4.04
C GLY A 335 25.24 -9.00 3.30
N GLY A 336 24.87 -10.24 3.00
CA GLY A 336 25.57 -11.15 2.11
C GLY A 336 26.66 -11.98 2.78
N ASP A 337 26.88 -13.18 2.25
CA ASP A 337 27.92 -14.08 2.70
C ASP A 337 28.49 -14.86 1.51
N LYS A 338 29.69 -14.47 1.07
CA LYS A 338 30.39 -15.14 -0.02
C LYS A 338 30.83 -16.58 0.33
N GLN A 339 30.94 -16.95 1.60
CA GLN A 339 31.21 -18.35 1.97
C GLN A 339 30.01 -19.26 1.72
N SER A 340 28.80 -18.72 1.83
CA SER A 340 27.56 -19.47 1.63
C SER A 340 27.11 -19.48 0.17
N GLY A 341 27.26 -18.36 -0.55
CA GLY A 341 26.72 -18.19 -1.91
C GLY A 341 27.72 -17.87 -3.01
N GLY A 342 29.03 -17.98 -2.77
CA GLY A 342 30.07 -17.49 -3.69
C GLY A 342 29.95 -15.98 -3.92
N GLU A 343 30.44 -15.47 -5.05
CA GLU A 343 30.37 -14.02 -5.34
C GLU A 343 28.92 -13.52 -5.38
N SER A 344 28.00 -14.34 -5.89
CA SER A 344 26.54 -14.10 -5.89
C SER A 344 25.90 -14.10 -4.49
N GLY A 345 26.60 -14.58 -3.47
CA GLY A 345 26.15 -14.55 -2.09
C GLY A 345 26.26 -13.16 -1.44
N ALA A 346 26.96 -12.23 -2.09
CA ALA A 346 27.03 -10.82 -1.70
C ALA A 346 25.89 -9.99 -2.32
N ILE A 347 25.82 -8.71 -1.98
CA ILE A 347 24.80 -7.77 -2.46
C ILE A 347 25.31 -7.06 -3.72
N LEU A 348 24.59 -7.21 -4.83
CA LEU A 348 24.89 -6.58 -6.10
C LEU A 348 24.25 -5.20 -6.19
N GLN A 349 25.05 -4.16 -6.44
CA GLN A 349 24.56 -2.83 -6.83
C GLN A 349 25.51 -2.13 -7.81
N ASN A 350 24.99 -1.18 -8.57
CA ASN A 350 25.83 -0.32 -9.40
C ASN A 350 26.61 0.67 -8.52
N THR A 351 27.91 0.77 -8.74
CA THR A 351 28.79 1.65 -7.99
C THR A 351 30.04 2.01 -8.80
N ILE A 352 31.00 2.70 -8.19
CA ILE A 352 32.26 3.11 -8.77
C ILE A 352 33.44 2.38 -8.12
N LEU A 353 34.56 2.31 -8.85
CA LEU A 353 35.84 1.89 -8.27
C LEU A 353 36.66 3.12 -7.86
N PRO A 354 37.32 3.12 -6.69
CA PRO A 354 38.19 4.23 -6.27
C PRO A 354 39.32 4.55 -7.27
N SER A 355 39.77 3.56 -8.03
CA SER A 355 40.82 3.72 -9.06
C SER A 355 40.31 4.34 -10.36
N GLU A 356 38.99 4.38 -10.58
CA GLU A 356 38.35 4.76 -11.85
C GLU A 356 37.31 5.89 -11.66
N VAL A 357 37.46 6.71 -10.60
CA VAL A 357 36.52 7.80 -10.29
C VAL A 357 36.33 8.71 -11.50
N GLY A 358 35.10 8.76 -12.01
CA GLY A 358 34.72 9.61 -13.14
C GLY A 358 34.86 8.98 -14.53
N ALA A 359 35.32 7.72 -14.62
CA ALA A 359 35.49 7.01 -15.89
C ALA A 359 34.31 6.10 -16.20
N THR A 360 34.19 4.99 -15.48
CA THR A 360 33.16 3.96 -15.70
C THR A 360 32.60 3.47 -14.37
N ASP A 361 31.29 3.28 -14.32
CA ASP A 361 30.61 2.59 -13.23
C ASP A 361 30.52 1.09 -13.51
N ARG A 362 30.26 0.31 -12.45
CA ARG A 362 30.22 -1.15 -12.49
C ARG A 362 29.22 -1.69 -11.48
N TYR A 363 28.58 -2.80 -11.84
CA TYR A 363 27.79 -3.60 -10.91
C TYR A 363 28.72 -4.49 -10.08
N LEU A 364 28.86 -4.18 -8.79
CA LEU A 364 29.79 -4.86 -7.88
C LEU A 364 29.07 -5.54 -6.71
N TYR A 365 29.65 -6.64 -6.25
CA TYR A 365 29.16 -7.43 -5.13
C TYR A 365 29.89 -7.09 -3.83
N PHE A 366 29.20 -6.44 -2.89
CA PHE A 366 29.73 -6.14 -1.56
C PHE A 366 29.05 -7.00 -0.48
N GLN A 367 29.79 -7.29 0.59
CA GLN A 367 29.26 -7.94 1.78
C GLN A 367 29.61 -7.17 3.04
N GLY A 368 28.69 -7.14 4.01
CA GLY A 368 28.90 -6.47 5.28
C GLY A 368 27.59 -6.16 5.99
N THR A 369 27.65 -5.88 7.29
CA THR A 369 26.54 -5.22 8.00
C THR A 369 26.22 -3.85 7.39
N SER A 370 27.19 -3.23 6.72
CA SER A 370 27.03 -2.05 5.85
C SER A 370 26.06 -2.25 4.67
N MET A 371 25.88 -3.49 4.19
CA MET A 371 24.91 -3.84 3.13
C MET A 371 23.57 -4.30 3.71
N ALA A 372 23.54 -4.79 4.96
CA ALA A 372 22.30 -5.10 5.67
C ALA A 372 21.53 -3.82 6.08
N THR A 373 22.26 -2.82 6.59
CA THR A 373 21.74 -1.53 7.05
C THR A 373 20.85 -0.81 6.02
N PRO A 374 21.25 -0.65 4.73
CA PRO A 374 20.42 0.04 3.74
C PRO A 374 19.12 -0.70 3.40
N HIS A 375 19.06 -2.03 3.51
CA HIS A 375 17.79 -2.75 3.36
C HIS A 375 16.77 -2.34 4.44
N VAL A 376 17.24 -2.17 5.68
CA VAL A 376 16.41 -1.71 6.81
C VAL A 376 16.04 -0.24 6.67
N ALA A 377 16.98 0.61 6.24
CA ALA A 377 16.70 2.03 5.99
C ALA A 377 15.64 2.21 4.88
N ALA A 378 15.73 1.42 3.81
CA ALA A 378 14.72 1.40 2.77
C ALA A 378 13.37 0.86 3.27
N ALA A 379 13.35 -0.20 4.07
CA ALA A 379 12.12 -0.70 4.68
C ALA A 379 11.43 0.35 5.56
N ALA A 380 12.20 1.10 6.36
CA ALA A 380 11.69 2.24 7.13
C ALA A 380 11.06 3.30 6.21
N ALA A 381 11.70 3.60 5.08
CA ALA A 381 11.16 4.55 4.10
C ALA A 381 9.85 4.06 3.46
N LEU A 382 9.74 2.76 3.13
CA LEU A 382 8.50 2.15 2.64
C LEU A 382 7.36 2.27 3.65
N VAL A 383 7.63 1.98 4.93
CA VAL A 383 6.65 2.14 6.02
C VAL A 383 6.23 3.59 6.21
N ILE A 384 7.18 4.53 6.21
CA ILE A 384 6.90 5.97 6.38
C ILE A 384 6.08 6.52 5.20
N SER A 385 6.36 6.09 3.97
CA SER A 385 5.64 6.54 2.77
C SER A 385 4.14 6.21 2.79
N GLN A 386 3.73 5.24 3.61
CA GLN A 386 2.33 4.87 3.79
C GLN A 386 1.61 5.70 4.85
N GLY A 387 2.29 6.63 5.52
CA GLY A 387 1.70 7.55 6.51
C GLY A 387 2.06 7.26 7.96
N VAL A 388 2.88 6.24 8.24
CA VAL A 388 3.40 5.98 9.59
C VAL A 388 4.57 6.93 9.86
N THR A 389 4.29 8.06 10.49
CA THR A 389 5.29 9.13 10.66
C THR A 389 6.13 9.02 11.92
N SER A 390 5.68 8.32 12.97
CA SER A 390 6.44 8.18 14.23
C SER A 390 7.61 7.19 14.08
N ALA A 391 8.84 7.64 14.36
CA ALA A 391 10.04 6.81 14.30
C ALA A 391 9.94 5.58 15.21
N ASP A 392 9.43 5.74 16.44
CA ASP A 392 9.23 4.62 17.36
C ASP A 392 8.24 3.60 16.80
N LYS A 393 7.19 4.06 16.11
CA LYS A 393 6.20 3.17 15.50
C LYS A 393 6.75 2.46 14.27
N VAL A 394 7.55 3.13 13.46
CA VAL A 394 8.26 2.53 12.33
C VAL A 394 9.17 1.41 12.84
N GLU A 395 10.01 1.71 13.82
CA GLU A 395 10.92 0.72 14.43
C GLU A 395 10.16 -0.46 15.05
N GLN A 396 9.02 -0.19 15.68
CA GLN A 396 8.16 -1.24 16.22
C GLN A 396 7.63 -2.14 15.10
N ILE A 397 7.06 -1.56 14.02
CA ILE A 397 6.54 -2.35 12.90
C ILE A 397 7.64 -3.24 12.32
N LEU A 398 8.83 -2.70 12.09
CA LEU A 398 9.95 -3.47 11.54
C LEU A 398 10.39 -4.64 12.44
N LYS A 399 10.29 -4.49 13.77
CA LYS A 399 10.58 -5.55 14.74
C LYS A 399 9.46 -6.59 14.79
N ASP A 400 8.21 -6.13 14.93
CA ASP A 400 7.04 -7.00 15.09
C ASP A 400 6.74 -7.83 13.82
N THR A 401 7.17 -7.37 12.64
CA THR A 401 6.95 -8.07 11.37
C THR A 401 8.15 -8.87 10.89
N ALA A 402 9.29 -8.82 11.59
CA ALA A 402 10.46 -9.61 11.24
C ALA A 402 10.14 -11.12 11.27
N VAL A 403 10.77 -11.90 10.39
CA VAL A 403 10.64 -13.36 10.40
C VAL A 403 11.59 -13.91 11.45
N ASP A 404 11.05 -14.56 12.47
CA ASP A 404 11.86 -15.24 13.48
C ASP A 404 12.81 -16.25 12.81
N ALA A 405 14.09 -16.14 13.16
CA ALA A 405 15.18 -16.98 12.69
C ALA A 405 16.05 -17.50 13.84
N GLY A 406 15.67 -17.18 15.08
CA GLY A 406 16.38 -17.51 16.31
C GLY A 406 15.68 -18.61 17.10
N PRO A 407 16.24 -19.00 18.26
CA PRO A 407 15.61 -19.93 19.19
C PRO A 407 14.50 -19.28 20.04
N ALA A 408 14.31 -17.96 19.94
CA ALA A 408 13.36 -17.17 20.71
C ALA A 408 12.95 -15.91 19.93
N ASP A 409 11.80 -15.32 20.27
CA ASP A 409 11.25 -14.10 19.67
C ASP A 409 12.25 -12.92 19.59
N TRP A 410 13.23 -12.90 20.50
CA TRP A 410 14.42 -12.06 20.38
C TRP A 410 15.66 -12.85 20.77
N ASP A 411 16.74 -12.72 20.00
CA ASP A 411 18.04 -13.29 20.34
C ASP A 411 19.22 -12.37 19.97
N GLU A 412 20.40 -12.68 20.54
CA GLU A 412 21.59 -11.84 20.37
C GLU A 412 22.17 -11.86 18.95
N ARG A 413 21.78 -12.78 18.05
CA ARG A 413 22.25 -12.90 16.67
C ARG A 413 21.31 -12.25 15.67
N TYR A 414 20.02 -12.51 15.77
CA TYR A 414 19.03 -12.01 14.81
C TYR A 414 18.19 -10.84 15.34
N GLY A 415 18.35 -10.45 16.61
CA GLY A 415 17.43 -9.50 17.23
C GLY A 415 16.02 -10.07 17.23
N PHE A 416 15.03 -9.31 16.78
CA PHE A 416 13.64 -9.77 16.61
C PHE A 416 13.42 -10.63 15.34
N GLY A 417 14.46 -10.93 14.57
CA GLY A 417 14.39 -11.77 13.38
C GLY A 417 14.95 -11.10 12.12
N ILE A 418 14.71 -11.72 10.97
CA ILE A 418 15.15 -11.23 9.66
C ILE A 418 14.08 -10.29 9.07
N LEU A 419 14.52 -9.14 8.55
CA LEU A 419 13.67 -8.14 7.92
C LEU A 419 12.67 -8.74 6.92
N ASN A 420 11.39 -8.38 7.06
CA ASN A 420 10.32 -8.69 6.12
C ASN A 420 9.56 -7.42 5.76
N VAL A 421 9.75 -6.96 4.53
CA VAL A 421 9.22 -5.70 4.02
C VAL A 421 7.77 -5.85 3.57
N ASP A 422 7.40 -7.01 3.03
CA ASP A 422 6.02 -7.31 2.65
C ASP A 422 5.08 -7.17 3.86
N ARG A 423 5.38 -7.88 4.96
CA ARG A 423 4.59 -7.79 6.19
C ARG A 423 4.66 -6.40 6.84
N ALA A 424 5.83 -5.75 6.82
CA ALA A 424 5.97 -4.39 7.36
C ALA A 424 5.06 -3.40 6.62
N THR A 425 5.01 -3.49 5.29
CA THR A 425 4.19 -2.60 4.46
C THR A 425 2.69 -2.90 4.59
N GLU A 426 2.31 -4.18 4.71
CA GLU A 426 0.93 -4.60 4.98
C GLU A 426 0.39 -4.09 6.33
N VAL A 427 1.20 -4.17 7.40
CA VAL A 427 0.81 -3.63 8.71
C VAL A 427 0.71 -2.11 8.68
N ALA A 428 1.62 -1.44 7.97
CA ALA A 428 1.62 0.01 7.84
C ALA A 428 0.40 0.55 7.08
N SER A 429 0.00 -0.07 5.96
CA SER A 429 -1.22 0.32 5.23
C SER A 429 -2.48 0.17 6.09
N SER A 430 -2.54 -0.91 6.87
CA SER A 430 -3.66 -1.19 7.79
C SER A 430 -3.74 -0.19 8.94
N ALA A 431 -2.60 0.31 9.43
CA ALA A 431 -2.54 1.30 10.52
C ALA A 431 -3.05 2.69 10.09
N VAL A 432 -2.87 3.07 8.83
CA VAL A 432 -3.23 4.40 8.30
C VAL A 432 -4.66 4.41 7.75
N GLY A 433 -5.11 3.33 7.10
CA GLY A 433 -6.50 3.18 6.62
C GLY A 433 -7.56 3.32 7.72
N GLY A 434 -7.20 3.03 8.98
CA GLY A 434 -8.08 3.25 10.14
C GLY A 434 -8.24 4.72 10.58
N THR A 435 -7.29 5.60 10.25
CA THR A 435 -7.26 6.99 10.74
C THR A 435 -7.71 8.03 9.71
N SER A 436 -7.40 7.84 8.42
CA SER A 436 -7.87 8.70 7.32
C SER A 436 -9.37 8.57 7.06
N ASN A 437 -9.90 7.35 7.13
CA ASN A 437 -11.32 7.05 6.90
C ASN A 437 -12.20 7.58 8.04
N GLY A 438 -11.67 7.65 9.26
CA GLY A 438 -12.33 8.26 10.42
C GLY A 438 -12.45 9.79 10.32
N ALA A 439 -11.41 10.47 9.80
CA ALA A 439 -11.38 11.92 9.69
C ALA A 439 -12.26 12.46 8.55
N LEU A 440 -12.29 11.80 7.39
CA LEU A 440 -13.15 12.21 6.27
C LEU A 440 -14.63 11.87 6.52
N ALA A 441 -14.92 10.75 7.17
CA ALA A 441 -16.26 10.42 7.65
C ALA A 441 -16.80 11.50 8.60
N LEU A 442 -15.96 11.99 9.53
CA LEU A 442 -16.31 13.09 10.44
C LEU A 442 -16.50 14.42 9.70
N ALA A 443 -15.67 14.72 8.69
CA ALA A 443 -15.78 15.93 7.88
C ALA A 443 -17.03 15.93 6.99
N LEU A 444 -17.40 14.79 6.39
CA LEU A 444 -18.65 14.62 5.64
C LEU A 444 -19.86 14.62 6.58
N LEU A 445 -19.74 14.07 7.79
CA LEU A 445 -20.78 14.19 8.81
C LEU A 445 -21.01 15.64 9.22
N LEU A 446 -19.93 16.41 9.39
CA LEU A 446 -19.99 17.84 9.70
C LEU A 446 -20.51 18.67 8.52
N GLY A 447 -20.21 18.27 7.28
CA GLY A 447 -20.77 18.84 6.05
C GLY A 447 -22.26 18.53 5.89
N VAL A 448 -22.68 17.33 6.27
CA VAL A 448 -24.10 16.97 6.41
C VAL A 448 -24.72 17.71 7.59
N LEU A 449 -24.03 17.91 8.72
CA LEU A 449 -24.46 18.80 9.83
C LEU A 449 -24.45 20.29 9.43
N GLY A 450 -23.86 20.63 8.28
CA GLY A 450 -24.16 21.80 7.44
C GLY A 450 -25.61 21.83 6.90
N ILE A 451 -26.48 20.97 7.45
CA ILE A 451 -27.89 21.10 7.86
C ILE A 451 -28.27 22.51 8.42
N ARG A 452 -27.71 23.61 7.91
CA ARG A 452 -28.23 24.98 8.10
C ARG A 452 -29.64 25.21 7.49
N ARG A 453 -30.31 24.15 7.00
CA ARG A 453 -31.66 24.20 6.42
C ARG A 453 -32.68 23.23 7.03
N LEU A 454 -32.36 22.49 8.12
CA LEU A 454 -33.40 21.76 8.85
C LEU A 454 -33.96 22.60 9.99
N PRO A 455 -35.28 22.55 10.25
CA PRO A 455 -35.87 23.26 11.39
C PRO A 455 -35.25 22.74 12.70
N SER A 456 -34.62 23.65 13.46
CA SER A 456 -33.93 23.42 14.73
C SER A 456 -34.77 22.71 15.81
N ARG A 457 -36.09 22.59 15.62
CA ARG A 457 -37.03 21.89 16.51
C ARG A 457 -37.07 20.35 16.33
N ALA A 458 -36.63 19.77 15.20
CA ALA A 458 -36.62 18.30 15.02
C ALA A 458 -35.51 17.60 15.80
N LEU A 459 -34.29 18.15 15.77
CA LEU A 459 -33.11 17.51 16.36
C LEU A 459 -33.17 17.44 17.89
N ARG A 460 -33.90 18.35 18.56
CA ARG A 460 -34.13 18.30 20.01
C ARG A 460 -34.99 17.11 20.45
N GLY A 461 -35.82 16.53 19.57
CA GLY A 461 -36.73 15.44 19.92
C GLY A 461 -36.15 14.03 19.77
N TRP A 462 -35.09 13.85 18.96
CA TRP A 462 -34.54 12.52 18.62
C TRP A 462 -33.15 12.25 19.21
N GLY A 463 -32.58 13.23 19.92
CA GLY A 463 -31.27 13.16 20.54
C GLY A 463 -30.14 13.25 19.51
N ILE A 464 -29.49 14.42 19.46
CA ILE A 464 -28.30 14.68 18.62
C ILE A 464 -27.23 13.60 18.85
N THR A 465 -27.07 13.16 20.10
CA THR A 465 -26.15 12.09 20.50
C THR A 465 -26.44 10.77 19.79
N ALA A 466 -27.70 10.34 19.70
CA ALA A 466 -28.05 9.08 19.04
C ALA A 466 -27.73 9.10 17.54
N THR A 467 -27.94 10.27 16.90
CA THR A 467 -27.58 10.47 15.48
C THR A 467 -26.07 10.46 15.26
N ILE A 468 -25.29 11.08 16.13
CA ILE A 468 -23.82 11.04 16.04
C ILE A 468 -23.32 9.60 16.26
N VAL A 469 -23.86 8.87 17.24
CA VAL A 469 -23.47 7.48 17.53
C VAL A 469 -23.76 6.56 16.33
N GLY A 470 -24.97 6.62 15.76
CA GLY A 470 -25.31 5.79 14.59
C GLY A 470 -24.46 6.12 13.35
N ALA A 471 -24.12 7.39 13.17
CA ALA A 471 -23.24 7.84 12.11
C ALA A 471 -21.82 7.28 12.26
N ILE A 472 -21.19 7.44 13.42
CA ILE A 472 -19.85 6.91 13.69
C ILE A 472 -19.82 5.39 13.48
N ALA A 473 -20.79 4.66 14.04
CA ALA A 473 -20.85 3.21 13.94
C ALA A 473 -20.87 2.69 12.49
N THR A 474 -21.46 3.44 11.56
CA THR A 474 -21.60 3.03 10.16
C THR A 474 -20.55 3.65 9.23
N SER A 475 -19.93 4.76 9.61
CA SER A 475 -18.94 5.42 8.75
C SER A 475 -17.52 4.96 9.01
N CYS A 476 -17.11 4.91 10.28
CA CYS A 476 -15.72 4.61 10.66
C CYS A 476 -15.60 3.63 11.81
N GLY A 477 -16.72 3.15 12.36
CA GLY A 477 -16.75 2.29 13.53
C GLY A 477 -16.28 3.04 14.78
N PHE A 478 -16.18 2.33 15.89
CA PHE A 478 -15.61 2.87 17.12
C PHE A 478 -14.11 2.53 17.22
N PHE A 479 -13.36 2.83 16.16
CA PHE A 479 -11.95 2.46 16.03
C PHE A 479 -11.10 2.92 17.23
N PHE A 480 -11.47 4.06 17.82
CA PHE A 480 -10.83 4.65 19.00
C PHE A 480 -11.05 3.87 20.30
N LEU A 481 -11.93 2.86 20.31
CA LEU A 481 -12.05 1.94 21.45
C LEU A 481 -10.94 0.88 21.45
N ARG A 482 -10.32 0.58 20.30
CA ARG A 482 -9.30 -0.48 20.21
C ARG A 482 -8.10 -0.25 21.15
N PRO A 483 -7.52 0.97 21.26
CA PRO A 483 -6.44 1.25 22.20
C PRO A 483 -6.86 1.21 23.68
N LEU A 484 -8.16 1.26 23.97
CA LEU A 484 -8.72 1.22 25.32
C LEU A 484 -9.08 -0.22 25.76
N MET A 485 -9.00 -1.20 24.84
CA MET A 485 -9.27 -2.60 25.14
C MET A 485 -8.02 -3.29 25.72
N PRO A 486 -8.19 -4.19 26.69
CA PRO A 486 -7.12 -5.07 27.15
C PRO A 486 -6.51 -5.87 25.97
N ILE A 487 -5.18 -6.01 25.97
CA ILE A 487 -4.39 -6.62 24.88
C ILE A 487 -4.84 -8.08 24.59
N ASP A 488 -5.35 -8.81 25.58
CA ASP A 488 -5.85 -10.19 25.41
C ASP A 488 -7.18 -10.28 24.65
N ARG A 489 -7.90 -9.15 24.50
CA ARG A 489 -9.22 -9.07 23.86
C ARG A 489 -9.26 -8.20 22.61
N SER A 490 -8.19 -7.47 22.30
CA SER A 490 -8.14 -6.52 21.17
C SER A 490 -8.18 -7.16 19.78
N ASP A 491 -8.00 -8.49 19.70
CA ASP A 491 -7.94 -9.25 18.44
C ASP A 491 -9.10 -10.25 18.27
N GLY A 492 -10.07 -10.26 19.20
CA GLY A 492 -11.25 -11.11 19.10
C GLY A 492 -12.30 -10.56 18.12
N VAL A 493 -13.14 -11.45 17.57
CA VAL A 493 -14.27 -11.10 16.67
C VAL A 493 -15.12 -9.96 17.22
N LEU A 494 -15.42 -9.97 18.53
CA LEU A 494 -16.20 -8.91 19.18
C LEU A 494 -15.48 -7.54 19.19
N ALA A 495 -14.15 -7.53 19.35
CA ALA A 495 -13.37 -6.30 19.29
C ALA A 495 -13.28 -5.77 17.86
N SER A 496 -13.13 -6.66 16.86
CA SER A 496 -13.17 -6.31 15.44
C SER A 496 -14.53 -5.72 15.05
N LEU A 497 -15.64 -6.35 15.42
CA LEU A 497 -16.99 -5.83 15.17
C LEU A 497 -17.24 -4.49 15.89
N ALA A 498 -16.76 -4.34 17.13
CA ALA A 498 -16.94 -3.10 17.87
C ALA A 498 -16.15 -1.92 17.29
N THR A 499 -15.01 -2.17 16.65
CA THR A 499 -14.07 -1.13 16.21
C THR A 499 -14.18 -0.82 14.72
N MET A 500 -14.66 -1.77 13.91
CA MET A 500 -14.86 -1.59 12.47
C MET A 500 -16.21 -0.96 12.12
N PRO A 501 -16.31 -0.22 11.01
CA PRO A 501 -17.59 0.29 10.52
C PRO A 501 -18.54 -0.85 10.15
N LEU A 502 -19.83 -0.70 10.45
CA LEU A 502 -20.87 -1.70 10.13
C LEU A 502 -20.84 -2.20 8.66
N PRO A 503 -20.64 -1.34 7.65
CA PRO A 503 -20.47 -1.76 6.26
C PRO A 503 -19.31 -2.73 6.01
N SER A 504 -18.32 -2.84 6.90
CA SER A 504 -17.19 -3.76 6.76
C SER A 504 -17.29 -5.00 7.66
N TRP A 505 -18.44 -5.22 8.30
CA TRP A 505 -18.63 -6.41 9.15
C TRP A 505 -18.72 -7.71 8.37
N ASP A 506 -19.04 -7.65 7.09
CA ASP A 506 -18.97 -8.78 6.15
C ASP A 506 -17.57 -9.41 6.12
N PHE A 507 -16.49 -8.62 6.18
CA PHE A 507 -15.13 -9.15 6.28
C PHE A 507 -14.92 -10.04 7.50
N VAL A 508 -15.52 -9.68 8.64
CA VAL A 508 -15.35 -10.41 9.91
C VAL A 508 -16.31 -11.60 9.98
N LEU A 509 -17.53 -11.47 9.46
CA LEU A 509 -18.59 -12.46 9.57
C LEU A 509 -18.57 -13.51 8.46
N LEU A 510 -18.19 -13.12 7.25
CA LEU A 510 -18.21 -13.96 6.05
C LEU A 510 -16.81 -14.29 5.54
N GLY A 511 -15.78 -13.59 6.04
CA GLY A 511 -14.39 -13.76 5.63
C GLY A 511 -14.03 -12.98 4.34
N PRO A 512 -12.73 -12.81 4.04
CA PRO A 512 -12.25 -11.99 2.92
C PRO A 512 -12.75 -12.48 1.55
N THR A 513 -13.01 -13.78 1.43
CA THR A 513 -13.50 -14.43 0.21
C THR A 513 -14.93 -14.04 -0.15
N TYR A 514 -15.74 -13.57 0.80
CA TYR A 514 -17.15 -13.25 0.60
C TYR A 514 -17.50 -11.80 0.97
N ALA A 515 -16.48 -10.98 1.25
CA ALA A 515 -16.64 -9.56 1.53
C ALA A 515 -16.88 -8.73 0.24
N THR A 516 -17.44 -7.53 0.40
CA THR A 516 -17.70 -6.50 -0.63
C THR A 516 -18.61 -6.93 -1.79
N THR A 517 -19.53 -7.86 -1.55
CA THR A 517 -20.59 -8.19 -2.53
C THR A 517 -21.43 -6.97 -2.89
N ALA A 518 -21.92 -6.90 -4.13
CA ALA A 518 -22.82 -5.84 -4.57
C ALA A 518 -24.01 -5.62 -3.61
N LEU A 519 -24.52 -6.68 -2.98
CA LEU A 519 -25.59 -6.61 -1.99
C LEU A 519 -25.16 -5.87 -0.71
N TRP A 520 -23.96 -6.17 -0.20
CA TRP A 520 -23.45 -5.57 1.03
C TRP A 520 -22.94 -4.15 0.82
N ALA A 521 -22.30 -3.89 -0.32
CA ALA A 521 -21.91 -2.57 -0.80
C ALA A 521 -23.07 -1.77 -1.41
N SER A 522 -24.29 -1.91 -0.88
CA SER A 522 -25.49 -1.23 -1.36
C SER A 522 -26.23 -0.48 -0.26
N ALA A 523 -27.31 0.21 -0.64
CA ALA A 523 -28.25 0.82 0.27
C ALA A 523 -29.16 -0.21 0.97
N ILE A 524 -29.21 -1.47 0.52
CA ILE A 524 -30.18 -2.47 0.96
C ILE A 524 -30.03 -2.81 2.46
N PRO A 525 -28.84 -3.13 3.00
CA PRO A 525 -28.70 -3.46 4.42
C PRO A 525 -29.14 -2.32 5.33
N ALA A 526 -28.71 -1.09 5.00
CA ALA A 526 -29.11 0.11 5.71
C ALA A 526 -30.62 0.41 5.53
N ALA A 527 -31.20 0.19 4.35
CA ALA A 527 -32.64 0.37 4.12
C ALA A 527 -33.49 -0.62 4.91
N LEU A 528 -33.07 -1.89 5.04
CA LEU A 528 -33.75 -2.89 5.86
C LEU A 528 -33.67 -2.53 7.35
N LEU A 529 -32.51 -2.07 7.82
CA LEU A 529 -32.34 -1.54 9.19
C LEU A 529 -33.25 -0.33 9.44
N ILE A 530 -33.33 0.60 8.49
CA ILE A 530 -34.25 1.73 8.56
C ILE A 530 -35.68 1.19 8.67
N ILE A 531 -36.14 0.35 7.74
CA ILE A 531 -37.51 -0.17 7.69
C ILE A 531 -37.90 -0.89 8.99
N GLY A 532 -37.03 -1.76 9.51
CA GLY A 532 -37.28 -2.54 10.73
C GLY A 532 -37.37 -1.68 11.99
N LEU A 533 -36.61 -0.59 12.06
CA LEU A 533 -36.49 0.25 13.26
C LEU A 533 -37.32 1.55 13.18
N LEU A 534 -37.92 1.87 12.03
CA LEU A 534 -38.75 3.06 11.79
C LEU A 534 -39.88 3.27 12.82
N ARG A 535 -40.46 2.18 13.29
CA ARG A 535 -41.60 2.20 14.23
C ARG A 535 -41.18 2.49 15.67
N VAL A 536 -39.89 2.33 16.00
CA VAL A 536 -39.35 2.53 17.36
C VAL A 536 -38.91 3.99 17.51
N ARG A 537 -39.76 4.81 18.15
CA ARG A 537 -39.51 6.26 18.32
C ARG A 537 -38.16 6.58 18.95
N ALA A 538 -37.71 5.75 19.90
CA ALA A 538 -36.43 5.94 20.60
C ALA A 538 -35.19 5.77 19.70
N LEU A 539 -35.29 4.99 18.62
CA LEU A 539 -34.14 4.65 17.75
C LEU A 539 -34.05 5.54 16.50
N ARG A 540 -34.99 6.46 16.32
CA ARG A 540 -35.08 7.33 15.13
C ARG A 540 -33.81 8.15 14.90
N GLY A 541 -33.20 8.66 15.97
CA GLY A 541 -31.94 9.39 15.89
C GLY A 541 -30.80 8.50 15.38
N LEU A 542 -30.68 7.28 15.92
CA LEU A 542 -29.66 6.30 15.56
C LEU A 542 -29.80 5.79 14.13
N VAL A 543 -31.03 5.51 13.69
CA VAL A 543 -31.35 5.10 12.32
C VAL A 543 -30.99 6.18 11.30
N LEU A 544 -31.31 7.45 11.60
CA LEU A 544 -30.91 8.59 10.78
C LEU A 544 -29.39 8.72 10.69
N GLY A 545 -28.70 8.57 11.82
CA GLY A 545 -27.24 8.57 11.88
C GLY A 545 -26.64 7.47 11.03
N ALA A 546 -27.12 6.24 11.20
CA ALA A 546 -26.67 5.06 10.47
C ALA A 546 -26.83 5.21 8.95
N ALA A 547 -27.95 5.76 8.48
CA ALA A 547 -28.16 6.03 7.06
C ALA A 547 -27.14 7.04 6.49
N ILE A 548 -26.84 8.09 7.26
CA ILE A 548 -25.87 9.13 6.86
C ILE A 548 -24.44 8.57 6.86
N GLY A 549 -24.06 7.83 7.91
CA GLY A 549 -22.71 7.28 8.04
C GLY A 549 -22.43 6.19 7.00
N TRP A 550 -23.41 5.32 6.72
CA TRP A 550 -23.30 4.31 5.67
C TRP A 550 -23.21 4.95 4.27
N ALA A 551 -23.97 6.02 4.01
CA ALA A 551 -23.85 6.78 2.76
C ALA A 551 -22.45 7.40 2.60
N ALA A 552 -21.88 7.93 3.69
CA ALA A 552 -20.53 8.47 3.68
C ALA A 552 -19.48 7.39 3.42
N TYR A 553 -19.63 6.21 4.03
CA TYR A 553 -18.76 5.06 3.78
C TYR A 553 -18.74 4.65 2.30
N LEU A 554 -19.92 4.45 1.69
CA LEU A 554 -20.01 4.05 0.28
C LEU A 554 -19.47 5.14 -0.67
N PHE A 555 -19.76 6.40 -0.38
CA PHE A 555 -19.22 7.51 -1.17
C PHE A 555 -17.69 7.56 -1.13
N MET A 556 -17.10 7.30 0.05
CA MET A 556 -15.64 7.26 0.22
C MET A 556 -15.00 6.09 -0.51
N ALA A 557 -15.58 4.89 -0.40
CA ALA A 557 -15.14 3.72 -1.16
C ALA A 557 -15.12 4.01 -2.69
N ALA A 558 -16.08 4.79 -3.18
CA ALA A 558 -16.13 5.21 -4.58
C ALA A 558 -15.04 6.23 -4.95
N VAL A 559 -14.76 7.21 -4.09
CA VAL A 559 -13.77 8.26 -4.34
C VAL A 559 -12.35 7.69 -4.35
N GLU A 560 -12.04 6.83 -3.39
CA GLU A 560 -10.69 6.28 -3.21
C GLU A 560 -10.39 5.14 -4.20
N GLY A 561 -11.42 4.54 -4.81
CA GLY A 561 -11.25 3.35 -5.64
C GLY A 561 -10.76 2.13 -4.86
N THR A 562 -11.06 2.10 -3.55
CA THR A 562 -10.55 1.11 -2.59
C THR A 562 -11.36 -0.17 -2.53
N GLN A 563 -12.54 -0.22 -3.16
CA GLN A 563 -13.40 -1.41 -3.16
C GLN A 563 -13.72 -1.86 -4.58
N ASP A 564 -13.35 -3.10 -4.89
CA ASP A 564 -13.89 -3.87 -6.00
C ASP A 564 -15.25 -4.46 -5.56
N VAL A 565 -16.33 -4.02 -6.20
CA VAL A 565 -17.68 -4.42 -5.83
C VAL A 565 -18.00 -5.70 -6.60
N ARG A 566 -17.83 -6.83 -5.91
CA ARG A 566 -17.98 -8.15 -6.52
C ARG A 566 -19.37 -8.32 -7.13
N LEU A 567 -19.42 -8.97 -8.30
CA LEU A 567 -20.61 -9.26 -9.12
C LEU A 567 -21.08 -8.10 -10.02
N ILE A 568 -20.32 -7.00 -10.13
CA ILE A 568 -20.57 -5.95 -11.13
C ILE A 568 -19.66 -6.20 -12.34
N PRO A 569 -20.20 -6.50 -13.55
CA PRO A 569 -19.39 -6.85 -14.71
C PRO A 569 -18.73 -5.62 -15.34
N GLY A 570 -17.39 -5.61 -15.45
CA GLY A 570 -16.61 -4.59 -16.16
C GLY A 570 -15.20 -4.44 -15.58
N SER A 571 -14.23 -4.02 -16.39
CA SER A 571 -12.86 -3.77 -15.90
C SER A 571 -12.87 -2.66 -14.85
N ALA A 572 -12.22 -2.98 -13.73
CA ALA A 572 -12.08 -2.18 -12.51
C ALA A 572 -12.35 -0.67 -12.65
N GLY A 573 -13.37 -0.19 -11.94
CA GLY A 573 -13.40 1.17 -11.43
C GLY A 573 -14.51 2.10 -11.90
N PHE A 574 -15.11 1.96 -13.10
CA PHE A 574 -16.22 2.87 -13.46
C PHE A 574 -17.56 2.42 -12.86
N LEU A 575 -17.92 1.16 -13.08
CA LEU A 575 -19.22 0.63 -12.67
C LEU A 575 -19.34 0.46 -11.16
N ASP A 576 -18.24 0.10 -10.48
CA ASP A 576 -18.18 0.01 -9.02
C ASP A 576 -18.40 1.39 -8.38
N ARG A 577 -17.73 2.42 -8.92
CA ARG A 577 -17.90 3.79 -8.46
C ARG A 577 -19.33 4.28 -8.72
N ALA A 578 -19.89 3.98 -9.88
CA ALA A 578 -21.27 4.32 -10.20
C ALA A 578 -22.27 3.64 -9.24
N TRP A 579 -22.02 2.36 -8.90
CA TRP A 579 -22.82 1.59 -7.95
C TRP A 579 -22.76 2.19 -6.54
N LEU A 580 -21.56 2.43 -6.03
CA LEU A 580 -21.32 2.98 -4.70
C LEU A 580 -21.91 4.39 -4.56
N ILE A 581 -21.70 5.27 -5.56
CA ILE A 581 -22.27 6.62 -5.59
C ILE A 581 -23.80 6.57 -5.67
N GLY A 582 -24.35 5.70 -6.53
CA GLY A 582 -25.80 5.51 -6.66
C GLY A 582 -26.45 5.10 -5.34
N ASN A 583 -25.85 4.12 -4.65
CA ASN A 583 -26.33 3.66 -3.35
C ASN A 583 -26.15 4.69 -2.23
N ALA A 584 -25.05 5.44 -2.20
CA ALA A 584 -24.87 6.56 -1.30
C ALA A 584 -25.97 7.63 -1.48
N ALA A 585 -26.31 7.96 -2.73
CA ALA A 585 -27.37 8.92 -3.05
C ALA A 585 -28.76 8.42 -2.61
N ILE A 586 -29.05 7.13 -2.77
CA ILE A 586 -30.29 6.50 -2.29
C ILE A 586 -30.41 6.66 -0.77
N LEU A 587 -29.35 6.39 -0.01
CA LEU A 587 -29.35 6.52 1.45
C LEU A 587 -29.54 7.95 1.93
N VAL A 588 -28.93 8.93 1.25
CA VAL A 588 -29.19 10.36 1.51
C VAL A 588 -30.66 10.72 1.21
N GLY A 589 -31.24 10.19 0.14
CA GLY A 589 -32.65 10.34 -0.21
C GLY A 589 -33.58 9.77 0.88
N LEU A 590 -33.30 8.55 1.34
CA LEU A 590 -34.03 7.88 2.41
C LEU A 590 -33.95 8.65 3.72
N ALA A 591 -32.75 9.13 4.10
CA ALA A 591 -32.56 9.97 5.29
C ALA A 591 -33.41 11.26 5.22
N ARG A 592 -33.48 11.92 4.06
CA ARG A 592 -34.31 13.13 3.86
C ARG A 592 -35.81 12.82 3.95
N LEU A 593 -36.27 11.75 3.32
CA LEU A 593 -37.67 11.31 3.38
C LEU A 593 -38.06 10.94 4.81
N PHE A 594 -37.17 10.26 5.54
CA PHE A 594 -37.37 9.90 6.93
C PHE A 594 -37.56 11.12 7.83
N VAL A 595 -36.73 12.15 7.66
CA VAL A 595 -36.87 13.41 8.38
C VAL A 595 -38.24 14.05 8.07
N ARG A 596 -38.62 14.15 6.79
CA ARG A 596 -39.90 14.74 6.35
C ARG A 596 -41.13 13.98 6.86
N ALA A 597 -41.15 12.66 6.72
CA ALA A 597 -42.27 11.82 7.16
C ALA A 597 -42.48 11.92 8.69
N SER A 598 -41.39 11.98 9.44
CA SER A 598 -41.45 12.09 10.89
C SER A 598 -41.94 13.46 11.38
N PHE A 599 -41.74 14.53 10.60
CA PHE A 599 -42.37 15.84 10.84
C PHE A 599 -43.90 15.79 10.63
N ALA A 600 -44.36 15.19 9.52
CA ALA A 600 -45.78 15.09 9.19
C ALA A 600 -46.59 14.30 10.24
N ILE A 601 -45.99 13.26 10.85
CA ILE A 601 -46.62 12.49 11.94
C ILE A 601 -46.77 13.32 13.22
N ARG A 602 -45.83 14.25 13.48
CA ARG A 602 -45.83 15.08 14.70
C ARG A 602 -46.87 16.20 14.61
N GLU A 603 -47.09 16.76 13.43
CA GLU A 603 -48.16 17.76 13.19
C GLU A 603 -49.55 17.13 13.29
N LYS A 604 -49.76 15.90 12.78
CA LYS A 604 -51.05 15.20 12.92
C LYS A 604 -51.37 14.82 14.38
N GLY A 605 -50.37 14.44 15.18
CA GLY A 605 -50.58 14.14 16.61
C GLY A 605 -50.89 15.38 17.47
N SER A 606 -50.48 16.57 17.02
CA SER A 606 -50.80 17.85 17.67
C SER A 606 -52.24 18.32 17.41
N LEU A 607 -52.90 17.79 16.39
CA LEU A 607 -54.27 18.18 15.97
C LEU A 607 -55.36 17.29 16.57
N HIS A 608 -55.00 16.26 17.35
CA HIS A 608 -55.96 15.38 18.05
C HIS A 608 -55.81 15.42 19.58
N GLY A 609 -55.03 16.38 20.10
CA GLY A 609 -54.77 16.55 21.53
C GLY A 609 -55.47 17.75 22.17
N THR A 610 -56.44 18.35 21.50
CA THR A 610 -57.29 19.41 22.07
C THR A 610 -58.68 19.34 21.44
N GLU A 611 -59.62 18.75 22.15
CA GLU A 611 -61.01 19.22 22.23
C GLU A 611 -61.57 18.77 23.60
N PRO A 612 -62.54 19.52 24.16
CA PRO A 612 -62.45 20.15 25.48
C PRO A 612 -62.76 19.26 26.69
#